data_AF-A0A126R8R2-F1
#
_entry.id   AF-A0A126R8R2-F1
#
_cell.length_a   1.000
_cell.length_b   1.000
_cell.length_c   1.000
_cell.angle_alpha   90.00
_cell.angle_beta   90.00
_cell.angle_gamma   90.00
#
_symmetry.space_group_name_H-M   'P 1'
#
loop_
_entity.id
_entity.type
_entity.pdbx_description
1 polymer ?
#
loop_
_entity_poly.entity_id
_entity_poly.type
_entity_poly.pdbx_seq_one_letter_code
_entity_poly.pdbx_strand_id
1 'polypeptide(L)'
;MITIIHGPTRTGKTLHRQAFARHYGCSHIVDNWNPSEHELPAESGRLVLTDAAADAVLQQMTLFGDPIVAFRMIDIVTARLAIGVGACAPEPEVVERLAQ
;
A
#
# COMPACT_ATOMS: atom_id res chain seq x y z
N MET A 1 -1.23 14.72 0.64
CA MET A 1 -1.12 13.52 1.51
C MET A 1 -0.74 12.30 0.68
N ILE A 2 0.17 11.48 1.17
CA ILE A 2 0.54 10.17 0.61
C ILE A 2 -0.21 9.08 1.36
N THR A 3 -0.67 8.05 0.66
CA THR A 3 -1.30 6.88 1.28
C THR A 3 -0.38 5.69 1.16
N ILE A 4 0.09 5.16 2.28
CA ILE A 4 0.93 3.96 2.34
C ILE A 4 0.07 2.79 2.80
N ILE A 5 -0.04 1.76 1.96
CA ILE A 5 -0.64 0.47 2.34
C ILE A 5 0.46 -0.53 2.60
N HIS A 6 0.54 -1.02 3.84
CA HIS A 6 1.54 -2.00 4.27
C HIS A 6 0.93 -3.35 4.58
N GLY A 7 1.72 -4.41 4.48
CA GLY A 7 1.34 -5.76 4.90
C GLY A 7 2.07 -6.84 4.10
N PRO A 8 2.03 -8.12 4.50
CA PRO A 8 2.85 -9.17 3.90
C PRO A 8 2.70 -9.33 2.38
N THR A 9 3.66 -9.98 1.72
CA THR A 9 3.52 -10.39 0.31
C THR A 9 2.31 -11.30 0.11
N ARG A 10 1.80 -11.39 -1.14
CA ARG A 10 0.65 -12.24 -1.52
C ARG A 10 -0.68 -11.91 -0.82
N THR A 11 -0.83 -10.69 -0.31
CA THR A 11 -2.06 -10.21 0.36
C THR A 11 -3.04 -9.48 -0.57
N GLY A 12 -2.80 -9.50 -1.89
CA GLY A 12 -3.66 -8.84 -2.88
C GLY A 12 -3.46 -7.32 -3.02
N LYS A 13 -2.38 -6.76 -2.45
CA LYS A 13 -2.02 -5.33 -2.62
C LYS A 13 -1.95 -4.92 -4.10
N THR A 14 -1.13 -5.61 -4.87
CA THR A 14 -0.93 -5.36 -6.31
C THR A 14 -2.20 -5.65 -7.11
N LEU A 15 -2.95 -6.69 -6.75
CA LEU A 15 -4.20 -7.05 -7.41
C LEU A 15 -5.25 -5.93 -7.32
N HIS A 16 -5.39 -5.32 -6.15
CA HIS A 16 -6.42 -4.31 -5.89
C HIS A 16 -5.91 -2.86 -5.97
N ARG A 17 -4.70 -2.65 -6.48
CA ARG A 17 -4.03 -1.33 -6.50
C ARG A 17 -4.87 -0.20 -7.11
N GLN A 18 -5.61 -0.47 -8.18
CA GLN A 18 -6.48 0.54 -8.80
C GLN A 18 -7.71 0.86 -7.94
N ALA A 19 -8.30 -0.16 -7.30
CA ALA A 19 -9.42 0.03 -6.40
C ALA A 19 -9.00 0.84 -5.16
N PHE A 20 -7.82 0.55 -4.60
CA PHE A 20 -7.23 1.35 -3.52
C PHE A 20 -6.98 2.79 -3.96
N ALA A 21 -6.35 3.00 -5.11
CA ALA A 21 -6.05 4.35 -5.58
C ALA A 21 -7.33 5.18 -5.74
N ARG A 22 -8.37 4.59 -6.33
CA ARG A 22 -9.67 5.24 -6.46
C ARG A 22 -10.33 5.53 -5.11
N HIS A 23 -10.34 4.56 -4.20
CA HIS A 23 -10.95 4.72 -2.88
C HIS A 23 -10.25 5.80 -2.05
N TYR A 24 -8.92 5.83 -2.12
CA TYR A 24 -8.08 6.75 -1.36
C TYR A 24 -7.82 8.10 -2.02
N GLY A 25 -8.35 8.33 -3.25
CA GLY A 25 -8.16 9.57 -3.98
C GLY A 25 -6.73 9.79 -4.48
N CYS A 26 -6.01 8.71 -4.76
CA CYS A 26 -4.66 8.75 -5.29
C CYS A 26 -4.67 8.68 -6.83
N SER A 27 -3.89 9.54 -7.48
CA SER A 27 -3.76 9.60 -8.94
C SER A 27 -2.59 8.77 -9.48
N HIS A 28 -1.63 8.43 -8.62
CA HIS A 28 -0.45 7.66 -9.00
C HIS A 28 -0.21 6.51 -8.03
N ILE A 29 0.26 5.37 -8.56
CA ILE A 29 0.54 4.16 -7.81
C ILE A 29 2.04 3.89 -7.86
N VAL A 30 2.64 3.69 -6.69
CA VAL A 30 3.99 3.16 -6.50
C VAL A 30 3.82 1.77 -5.91
N ASP A 31 4.06 0.76 -6.74
CA ASP A 31 3.96 -0.64 -6.36
C ASP A 31 5.33 -1.15 -5.91
N ASN A 32 5.35 -2.08 -4.96
CA ASN A 32 6.58 -2.70 -4.45
C ASN A 32 7.63 -1.70 -3.91
N TRP A 33 7.20 -0.69 -3.16
CA TRP A 33 8.12 0.25 -2.52
C TRP A 33 8.80 -0.40 -1.30
N ASN A 34 10.11 -0.23 -1.19
CA ASN A 34 10.92 -0.73 -0.09
C ASN A 34 11.59 0.45 0.63
N PRO A 35 11.26 0.71 1.92
CA PRO A 35 11.83 1.82 2.67
C PRO A 35 13.35 1.73 2.86
N SER A 36 13.95 0.54 2.78
CA SER A 36 15.40 0.36 2.95
C SER A 36 16.19 0.72 1.69
N GLU A 37 15.54 0.76 0.53
CA GLU A 37 16.20 0.90 -0.78
C GLU A 37 15.77 2.17 -1.52
N HIS A 38 14.59 2.71 -1.19
CA HIS A 38 13.96 3.79 -1.93
C HIS A 38 13.42 4.87 -1.00
N GLU A 39 13.69 6.13 -1.34
CA GLU A 39 13.06 7.27 -0.70
C GLU A 39 11.54 7.26 -0.94
N LEU A 40 10.79 7.83 0.01
CA LEU A 40 9.36 8.00 -0.19
C LEU A 40 9.14 9.08 -1.26
N PRO A 41 8.18 8.90 -2.18
CA PRO A 41 7.81 9.95 -3.11
C PRO A 41 7.51 11.26 -2.36
N ALA A 42 8.03 12.40 -2.80
CA ALA A 42 7.73 13.69 -2.17
C ALA A 42 6.34 14.25 -2.54
N GLU A 43 5.69 13.66 -3.55
CA GLU A 43 4.47 14.20 -4.13
C GLU A 43 3.21 13.68 -3.45
N SER A 44 2.28 14.60 -3.17
CA SER A 44 0.95 14.25 -2.68
C SER A 44 0.10 13.50 -3.72
N GLY A 45 -0.87 12.71 -3.28
CA GLY A 45 -1.77 11.97 -4.19
C GLY A 45 -1.18 10.64 -4.67
N ARG A 46 -0.05 10.21 -4.11
CA ARG A 46 0.57 8.91 -4.36
C ARG A 46 -0.02 7.83 -3.44
N LEU A 47 -0.35 6.68 -4.03
CA LEU A 47 -0.59 5.43 -3.33
C LEU A 47 0.70 4.62 -3.35
N VAL A 48 1.24 4.28 -2.18
CA VAL A 48 2.46 3.49 -2.04
C VAL A 48 2.08 2.13 -1.46
N LEU A 49 2.48 1.07 -2.12
CA LEU A 49 2.26 -0.31 -1.67
C LEU A 49 3.59 -0.90 -1.22
N THR A 50 3.63 -1.43 -0.01
CA THR A 50 4.85 -2.02 0.56
C THR A 50 4.55 -3.31 1.31
N ASP A 51 5.50 -4.22 1.30
CA ASP A 51 5.51 -5.40 2.16
C ASP A 51 6.27 -5.22 3.47
N ALA A 52 6.90 -4.05 3.65
CA ALA A 52 7.53 -3.68 4.89
C ALA A 52 6.53 -3.63 6.06
N ALA A 53 7.01 -3.94 7.26
CA ALA A 53 6.25 -3.75 8.48
C ALA A 53 6.03 -2.25 8.76
N ALA A 54 4.97 -1.94 9.51
CA ALA A 54 4.64 -0.57 9.90
C ALA A 54 5.82 0.15 10.57
N ASP A 55 6.54 -0.54 11.47
CA ASP A 55 7.68 0.02 12.19
C ASP A 55 8.82 0.44 11.24
N ALA A 56 9.11 -0.36 10.21
CA ALA A 56 10.14 -0.04 9.22
C ALA A 56 9.78 1.19 8.40
N VAL A 57 8.50 1.33 8.02
CA VAL A 57 7.99 2.52 7.33
C VAL A 57 8.11 3.75 8.23
N LEU A 58 7.65 3.67 9.48
CA LEU A 58 7.71 4.78 10.44
C LEU A 58 9.14 5.19 10.77
N GLN A 59 10.04 4.21 10.89
CA GLN A 59 11.45 4.47 11.13
C GLN A 59 12.07 5.23 9.95
N GLN A 60 11.80 4.82 8.70
CA GLN A 60 12.29 5.52 7.53
C GLN A 60 11.69 6.94 7.41
N MET A 61 10.42 7.12 7.75
CA MET A 61 9.77 8.44 7.83
C MET A 61 10.38 9.34 8.89
N THR A 62 10.80 8.77 10.03
CA THR A 62 11.41 9.53 11.12
C THR A 62 12.85 9.93 10.79
N LEU A 63 13.60 9.07 10.11
CA LEU A 63 15.02 9.27 9.82
C LEU A 63 15.26 10.09 8.54
N PHE A 64 14.41 9.92 7.53
CA PHE A 64 14.62 10.46 6.18
C PHE A 64 13.38 11.14 5.60
N GLY A 65 12.26 11.14 6.32
CA GLY A 65 11.04 11.78 5.84
C GLY A 65 11.18 13.29 5.83
N ASP A 66 10.68 13.92 4.76
CA ASP A 66 10.48 15.35 4.74
C ASP A 66 9.32 15.70 5.70
N PRO A 67 9.55 16.52 6.75
CA PRO A 67 8.53 16.88 7.74
C PRO A 67 7.31 17.60 7.14
N ILE A 68 7.41 18.08 5.90
CA ILE A 68 6.33 18.75 5.17
C ILE A 68 5.38 17.72 4.53
N VAL A 69 5.86 16.52 4.24
CA VAL A 69 5.10 15.50 3.50
C VAL A 69 4.17 14.75 4.46
N ALA A 70 2.91 15.18 4.49
CA ALA A 70 1.87 14.45 5.21
C ALA A 70 1.63 13.08 4.57
N PHE A 71 1.73 12.00 5.37
CA PHE A 71 1.36 10.65 4.96
C PHE A 71 0.32 10.06 5.91
N ARG A 72 -0.43 9.07 5.41
CA ARG A 72 -1.24 8.17 6.21
C ARG A 72 -0.80 6.74 5.94
N MET A 73 -0.83 5.92 6.98
CA MET A 73 -0.45 4.51 6.91
C MET A 73 -1.68 3.65 7.20
N ILE A 74 -1.88 2.63 6.38
CA ILE A 74 -3.06 1.75 6.41
C ILE A 74 -2.57 0.32 6.26
N ASP A 75 -3.04 -0.58 7.12
CA ASP A 75 -2.74 -2.00 6.95
C ASP A 75 -3.60 -2.60 5.82
N ILE A 76 -3.09 -3.66 5.19
CA ILE A 76 -3.76 -4.29 4.05
C ILE A 76 -5.16 -4.84 4.39
N VAL A 77 -5.42 -5.27 5.62
CA VAL A 77 -6.74 -5.79 6.00
C VAL A 77 -7.77 -4.66 5.97
N THR A 78 -7.44 -3.54 6.62
CA THR A 78 -8.27 -2.32 6.60
C THR A 78 -8.47 -1.83 5.17
N ALA A 79 -7.41 -1.82 4.35
CA ALA A 79 -7.50 -1.36 2.97
C ALA A 79 -8.45 -2.22 2.12
N ARG A 80 -8.42 -3.55 2.29
CA ARG A 80 -9.31 -4.49 1.58
C ARG A 80 -10.76 -4.29 1.97
N LEU A 81 -11.03 -4.17 3.28
CA LEU A 81 -12.38 -3.91 3.77
C LEU A 81 -12.93 -2.60 3.22
N ALA A 82 -12.09 -1.57 3.12
CA ALA A 82 -12.48 -0.26 2.59
C ALA A 82 -12.94 -0.29 1.12
N ILE A 83 -12.40 -1.21 0.32
CA ILE A 83 -12.83 -1.41 -1.08
C ILE A 83 -13.89 -2.50 -1.25
N GLY A 84 -14.47 -3.00 -0.16
CA GLY A 84 -15.51 -4.04 -0.18
C GLY A 84 -14.99 -5.44 -0.47
N VAL A 85 -13.69 -5.69 -0.30
CA VAL A 85 -13.06 -7.00 -0.48
C VAL A 85 -12.85 -7.65 0.90
N GLY A 86 -13.02 -8.97 0.99
CA GLY A 86 -12.80 -9.71 2.24
C GLY A 86 -11.43 -9.47 2.86
N ALA A 87 -11.36 -9.53 4.20
CA ALA A 87 -10.19 -9.22 5.02
C ALA A 87 -8.93 -10.03 4.66
N CYS A 88 -9.10 -11.28 4.22
CA CYS A 88 -8.02 -12.17 3.81
C CYS A 88 -7.89 -12.20 2.28
N ALA A 89 -6.66 -12.31 1.78
CA ALA A 89 -6.45 -12.64 0.38
C ALA A 89 -7.16 -13.95 0.03
N PRO A 90 -7.86 -14.01 -1.14
CA PRO A 90 -8.41 -15.27 -1.60
C PRO A 90 -7.28 -16.30 -1.70
N GLU A 91 -7.60 -17.55 -1.38
CA GLU A 91 -6.64 -18.65 -1.51
C GLU A 91 -6.08 -18.70 -2.94
N PRO A 92 -4.82 -19.12 -3.13
CA PRO A 92 -4.16 -19.10 -4.43
C PRO A 92 -4.98 -19.78 -5.54
N GLU A 93 -5.71 -20.85 -5.22
CA GLU A 93 -6.60 -21.56 -6.14
C GLU A 93 -7.75 -20.70 -6.68
N VAL A 94 -8.24 -19.74 -5.89
CA VAL A 94 -9.30 -18.81 -6.31
C VAL A 94 -8.72 -17.71 -7.21
N VAL A 95 -7.47 -17.31 -7.00
CA VAL A 95 -6.78 -16.29 -7.82
C VAL A 95 -6.50 -16.84 -9.22
N GLU A 96 -6.02 -18.08 -9.34
CA GLU A 96 -5.75 -18.71 -10.64
C GLU A 96 -7.02 -18.88 -11.49
N ARG A 97 -8.16 -19.15 -10.86
CA ARG A 97 -9.45 -19.26 -11.54
C ARG A 97 -10.04 -17.94 -12.02
N LEU A 98 -9.64 -16.82 -11.43
CA LEU A 98 -10.08 -15.47 -11.83
C LEU A 98 -9.14 -14.84 -12.88
N ALA A 99 -7.99 -15.46 -13.14
CA ALA A 99 -7.01 -15.02 -14.13
C ALA A 99 -7.14 -15.74 -15.49
N GLN A 100 -8.09 -16.68 -15.62
CA GLN A 100 -8.49 -17.35 -16.87
C GLN A 100 -9.76 -16.69 -17.43
#